data_AF-A0A959AIK5-F1
#
_entry.id   AF-A0A959AIK5-F1
#
_cell.length_a   1.000
_cell.length_b   1.000
_cell.length_c   1.000
_cell.angle_alpha   90.00
_cell.angle_beta   90.00
_cell.angle_gamma   90.00
#
_symmetry.space_group_name_H-M   'P 1'
#
loop_
_entity.id
_entity.type
_entity.pdbx_description
1 polymer ?
#
loop_
_entity_poly.entity_id
_entity_poly.type
_entity_poly.pdbx_seq_one_letter_code
_entity_poly.pdbx_strand_id
1 'polypeptide(L)'
;ALTEERRKDLVKMAKNAGEESKVGVRNSRHKALGHIKNAVKEGLAEDEGKRVENELQDLVNSYVEKIDKIVAKKEEEIMTV
;
A
#
# COMPACT_ATOMS: atom_id res chain seq x y z
N ALA A 1 -3.00 13.56 29.99
CA ALA A 1 -3.50 13.32 28.62
C ALA A 1 -2.89 14.37 27.68
N LEU A 2 -2.71 14.05 26.39
CA LEU A 2 -2.23 15.02 25.38
C LEU A 2 -3.29 16.09 25.10
N THR A 3 -2.85 17.29 24.72
CA THR A 3 -3.74 18.36 24.24
C THR A 3 -4.36 17.97 22.88
N GLU A 4 -5.52 18.54 22.56
CA GLU A 4 -6.20 18.29 21.29
C GLU A 4 -5.34 18.72 20.08
N GLU A 5 -4.66 19.86 20.18
CA GLU A 5 -3.73 20.36 19.17
C GLU A 5 -2.62 19.33 18.89
N ARG A 6 -2.02 18.77 19.95
CA ARG A 6 -0.98 17.75 19.79
C ARG A 6 -1.50 16.46 19.18
N ARG A 7 -2.75 16.07 19.46
CA ARG A 7 -3.38 14.89 18.84
C ARG A 7 -3.61 15.12 17.34
N LYS A 8 -4.04 16.30 16.92
CA LYS A 8 -4.21 16.65 15.49
C LYS A 8 -2.88 16.57 14.71
N ASP A 9 -1.78 17.03 15.30
CA ASP A 9 -0.45 16.89 14.68
C ASP A 9 -0.06 15.42 14.48
N LEU A 10 -0.30 14.58 15.49
CA LEU A 10 0.02 13.15 15.41
C LEU A 10 -0.85 12.44 14.37
N VAL A 11 -2.12 12.81 14.23
CA VAL A 11 -2.99 12.30 13.16
C VAL A 11 -2.43 12.67 11.78
N LYS A 12 -1.97 13.92 11.60
CA LYS A 12 -1.36 14.36 10.33
C LYS A 12 -0.10 13.54 10.00
N MET A 13 0.75 13.27 11.00
CA MET A 13 1.92 12.41 10.83
C MET A 13 1.53 10.98 10.42
N ALA A 14 0.51 10.40 11.05
CA ALA A 14 0.03 9.06 10.72
C ALA A 14 -0.49 8.98 9.28
N LYS A 15 -1.24 9.99 8.82
CA LYS A 15 -1.73 10.08 7.43
C LYS A 15 -0.58 10.18 6.43
N ASN A 16 0.42 11.02 6.71
CA ASN A 16 1.60 11.15 5.85
C ASN A 16 2.36 9.82 5.72
N ALA A 17 2.59 9.11 6.83
CA ALA A 17 3.23 7.80 6.81
C ALA A 17 2.42 6.76 6.02
N GLY A 18 1.09 6.82 6.09
CA GLY A 18 0.19 6.02 5.27
C GLY A 18 0.38 6.27 3.77
N GLU A 19 0.41 7.53 3.35
CA GLU A 19 0.60 7.88 1.93
C GLU A 19 1.99 7.48 1.42
N GLU A 20 3.05 7.70 2.19
CA GLU A 20 4.40 7.23 1.85
C GLU A 20 4.45 5.71 1.69
N SER A 21 3.77 4.97 2.57
CA SER A 21 3.67 3.52 2.48
C SER A 21 2.95 3.08 1.19
N LYS A 22 1.83 3.73 0.83
CA LYS A 22 1.12 3.44 -0.44
C LYS A 22 1.98 3.75 -1.66
N VAL A 23 2.76 4.82 -1.64
CA VAL A 23 3.74 5.13 -2.69
C VAL A 23 4.77 4.01 -2.82
N GLY A 24 5.30 3.51 -1.70
CA GLY A 24 6.19 2.34 -1.66
C GLY A 24 5.58 1.10 -2.32
N VAL A 25 4.33 0.77 -1.97
CA VAL A 25 3.59 -0.35 -2.58
C VAL A 25 3.44 -0.18 -4.10
N ARG A 26 3.08 1.02 -4.57
CA ARG A 26 2.93 1.30 -6.01
C ARG A 26 4.25 1.18 -6.77
N ASN A 27 5.35 1.63 -6.16
CA ASN A 27 6.69 1.49 -6.74
C ASN A 27 7.12 0.02 -6.84
N SER A 28 6.86 -0.78 -5.80
CA SER A 28 7.11 -2.22 -5.82
C SER A 28 6.27 -2.94 -6.88
N ARG A 29 4.99 -2.57 -7.03
CA ARG A 29 4.14 -3.08 -8.13
C ARG A 29 4.74 -2.78 -9.49
N HIS A 30 5.20 -1.56 -9.72
CA HIS A 30 5.79 -1.18 -11.01
C HIS A 30 7.03 -2.03 -11.35
N LYS A 31 7.91 -2.26 -10.37
CA LYS A 31 9.08 -3.14 -10.54
C LYS A 31 8.66 -4.58 -10.84
N ALA A 32 7.73 -5.13 -10.06
CA ALA A 32 7.22 -6.49 -10.26
C ALA A 32 6.58 -6.67 -11.65
N LEU A 33 5.80 -5.70 -12.11
CA LEU A 33 5.22 -5.70 -13.45
C LEU A 33 6.30 -5.70 -14.55
N GLY A 34 7.40 -4.97 -14.34
CA GLY A 34 8.56 -5.02 -15.23
C GLY A 34 9.17 -6.42 -15.31
N HIS A 35 9.31 -7.10 -14.17
CA HIS A 35 9.81 -8.49 -14.14
C HIS A 35 8.87 -9.46 -14.86
N ILE A 36 7.56 -9.35 -14.65
CA ILE A 36 6.57 -10.21 -15.32
C ILE A 36 6.67 -10.03 -16.84
N LYS A 37 6.68 -8.78 -17.32
CA LYS A 37 6.80 -8.48 -18.75
C LYS A 37 8.10 -8.99 -19.37
N ASN A 38 9.21 -8.95 -18.63
CA ASN A 38 10.47 -9.51 -19.09
C ASN A 38 10.42 -11.05 -19.14
N ALA A 39 9.86 -11.70 -18.12
CA ALA A 39 9.69 -13.15 -18.11
C ALA A 39 8.85 -13.64 -19.30
N VAL A 40 7.77 -12.93 -19.67
CA VAL A 40 6.98 -13.24 -20.87
C VAL A 40 7.82 -13.15 -22.15
N LYS A 41 8.68 -12.12 -22.27
CA LYS A 41 9.60 -12.01 -23.42
C LYS A 41 10.65 -13.13 -23.45
N GLU A 42 11.05 -13.63 -22.28
CA GLU A 42 12.04 -14.69 -22.12
C GLU A 42 11.45 -16.11 -22.28
N GLY A 43 10.13 -16.23 -22.47
CA GLY A 43 9.47 -17.49 -22.80
C GLY A 43 8.40 -17.96 -21.82
N LEU A 44 8.05 -17.16 -20.80
CA LEU A 44 6.85 -17.41 -20.01
C LEU A 44 5.61 -17.27 -20.89
N ALA A 45 4.66 -18.19 -20.76
CA ALA A 45 3.42 -18.15 -21.52
C ALA A 45 2.60 -16.88 -21.19
N GLU A 46 1.96 -16.28 -22.19
CA GLU A 46 1.26 -14.99 -22.03
C GLU A 46 0.03 -15.08 -21.10
N ASP A 47 -0.66 -16.21 -21.11
CA ASP A 47 -1.80 -16.51 -20.23
C ASP A 47 -1.34 -16.58 -18.77
N GLU A 48 -0.23 -17.26 -18.52
CA GLU A 48 0.42 -17.34 -17.22
C GLU A 48 0.92 -15.96 -16.76
N GLY A 49 1.52 -15.19 -17.66
CA GLY A 49 1.92 -13.80 -17.38
C GLY A 49 0.73 -12.93 -16.94
N LYS A 50 -0.40 -13.00 -17.66
CA LYS A 50 -1.64 -12.29 -17.29
C LYS A 50 -2.21 -12.75 -15.96
N ARG A 51 -2.14 -14.05 -15.65
CA ARG A 51 -2.57 -14.60 -14.36
C ARG A 51 -1.75 -13.99 -13.21
N VAL A 52 -0.43 -13.99 -13.34
CA VAL A 52 0.47 -13.41 -12.32
C VAL A 52 0.29 -11.89 -12.20
N GLU A 53 0.02 -11.16 -13.30
CA GLU A 53 -0.32 -9.73 -13.24
C GLU A 53 -1.59 -9.46 -12.43
N ASN A 54 -2.63 -10.30 -12.58
CA ASN A 54 -3.86 -10.18 -11.80
C ASN A 54 -3.61 -10.48 -10.32
N GLU A 55 -2.89 -11.55 -10.00
CA GLU A 55 -2.52 -11.90 -8.63
C GLU A 55 -1.69 -10.79 -7.96
N LEU A 56 -0.76 -10.15 -8.70
CA LEU A 56 -0.02 -8.98 -8.24
C LEU A 56 -0.95 -7.80 -7.94
N GLN A 57 -1.95 -7.55 -8.79
CA GLN A 57 -2.90 -6.46 -8.58
C GLN A 57 -3.76 -6.69 -7.34
N ASP A 58 -4.24 -7.91 -7.13
CA ASP A 58 -5.01 -8.28 -5.93
C ASP A 58 -4.17 -8.15 -4.66
N LEU A 59 -2.91 -8.58 -4.71
CA LEU A 59 -1.97 -8.42 -3.60
C LEU A 59 -1.79 -6.93 -3.25
N VAL A 60 -1.56 -6.08 -4.26
CA VAL A 60 -1.41 -4.63 -4.08
C VAL A 60 -2.67 -4.02 -3.47
N ASN A 61 -3.85 -4.35 -3.98
CA ASN A 61 -5.12 -3.88 -3.44
C ASN A 61 -5.25 -4.24 -1.95
N SER A 62 -4.93 -5.50 -1.60
CA SER A 62 -4.98 -5.96 -0.21
C SER A 62 -4.06 -5.17 0.73
N TYR A 63 -2.87 -4.76 0.26
CA TYR A 63 -1.93 -3.97 1.07
C TYR A 63 -2.35 -2.52 1.18
N VAL A 64 -2.92 -1.93 0.12
CA VAL A 64 -3.48 -0.57 0.19
C VAL A 64 -4.61 -0.51 1.21
N GLU A 65 -5.54 -1.47 1.17
CA GLU A 65 -6.61 -1.56 2.18
C GLU A 65 -6.08 -1.75 3.60
N LYS A 66 -5.05 -2.60 3.78
CA LYS A 66 -4.42 -2.79 5.09
C LYS A 66 -3.82 -1.49 5.61
N ILE A 67 -3.14 -0.73 4.77
CA ILE A 67 -2.57 0.58 5.14
C ILE A 67 -3.69 1.53 5.57
N ASP A 68 -4.77 1.62 4.78
CA ASP A 68 -5.91 2.48 5.12
C ASP A 68 -6.57 2.10 6.46
N LYS A 69 -6.77 0.79 6.70
CA LYS A 69 -7.30 0.29 7.97
C LYS A 69 -6.38 0.62 9.15
N ILE A 70 -5.07 0.50 8.98
CA ILE A 70 -4.09 0.84 10.04
C ILE A 70 -4.10 2.33 10.35
N VAL A 71 -4.11 3.19 9.32
CA VAL A 71 -4.14 4.65 9.49
C VAL A 71 -5.43 5.08 10.18
N ALA A 72 -6.58 4.56 9.74
CA ALA A 72 -7.88 4.86 10.34
C ALA A 72 -7.93 4.44 11.82
N LYS A 73 -7.49 3.21 12.13
CA LYS A 73 -7.39 2.74 13.51
C LYS A 73 -6.46 3.63 14.34
N LYS A 74 -5.33 4.06 13.76
CA LYS A 74 -4.37 4.90 14.48
C LYS A 74 -4.92 6.30 14.76
N GLU A 75 -5.68 6.86 13.83
CA GLU A 75 -6.39 8.12 14.03
C GLU A 75 -7.40 8.03 15.18
N GLU A 76 -8.19 6.95 15.23
CA GLU A 76 -9.13 6.70 16.33
C GLU A 76 -8.42 6.56 17.69
N GLU A 77 -7.34 5.77 17.76
CA GLU A 77 -6.51 5.62 18.96
C GLU A 77 -5.93 6.95 19.44
N ILE A 78 -5.48 7.81 18.51
CA ILE A 78 -4.91 9.12 18.84
C ILE A 78 -5.98 10.09 19.34
N MET A 79 -7.22 9.96 18.91
CA MET A 79 -8.29 10.90 19.26
C MET A 79 -9.10 10.46 20.49
N THR A 80 -9.10 9.16 20.81
CA THR A 80 -9.76 8.62 22.00
C THR A 80 -8.97 8.99 23.27
N VAL A 81 -9.67 9.32 24.35
CA VAL A 81 -9.10 9.68 25.67
C VAL A 81 -9.08 8.47 26.58
#